data_AF-A0A9P5PG97-F1
#
_entry.id   AF-A0A9P5PG97-F1
#
_cell.length_a   1.000
_cell.length_b   1.000
_cell.length_c   1.000
_cell.angle_alpha   90.00
_cell.angle_beta   90.00
_cell.angle_gamma   90.00
#
_symmetry.space_group_name_H-M   'P 1'
#
loop_
_entity.id
_entity.type
_entity.pdbx_description
1 polymer ?
#
loop_
_entity_poly.entity_id
_entity_poly.type
_entity_poly.pdbx_seq_one_letter_code
_entity_poly.pdbx_strand_id
1 'polypeptide(L)'
;MDSIQAIALLPRLTSLYLTLPAGVYAGVENGFPSLTKLWLSGSTFDTRIFLAVARPKTLRDLFLHWKSTADQSPLADIAAITHLLSSFPLLRSLDINGEALLSLPTGLDEQQLWSIFEPLLELKRLEHLSYNIPLPLSDQKTARIACAWPRLKELDLYESAGAQSSLESLVHFARHCPDLESLHYPIKARTISPSTIIAPTLSPHRLRVFGTEGETDVMNAPAVALSLYQIFPNITYARGAGDGWRMVQRILNAFIFLRKQDRSFEE
;
A
#
# COMPACT_ATOMS: atom_id res chain seq x y z
N MET A 1 6.43 17.93 -34.08
CA MET A 1 6.28 16.47 -33.88
C MET A 1 6.29 16.21 -32.40
N ASP A 2 5.23 15.62 -31.86
CA ASP A 2 5.18 15.24 -30.45
C ASP A 2 6.20 14.14 -30.18
N SER A 3 7.24 14.46 -29.40
CA SER A 3 8.31 13.53 -29.03
C SER A 3 7.78 12.25 -28.38
N ILE A 4 6.65 12.33 -27.68
CA ILE A 4 6.00 11.18 -27.04
C ILE A 4 5.50 10.16 -28.07
N GLN A 5 4.95 10.59 -29.21
CA GLN A 5 4.46 9.68 -30.24
C GLN A 5 5.59 8.82 -30.83
N ALA A 6 6.74 9.42 -31.10
CA ALA A 6 7.90 8.70 -31.61
C ALA A 6 8.42 7.66 -30.61
N ILE A 7 8.42 8.01 -29.32
CA ILE A 7 8.83 7.12 -28.23
C ILE A 7 7.82 5.97 -28.06
N ALA A 8 6.53 6.23 -28.24
CA ALA A 8 5.46 5.24 -28.09
C ALA A 8 5.55 4.08 -29.09
N LEU A 9 6.17 4.30 -30.25
CA LEU A 9 6.34 3.28 -31.29
C LEU A 9 7.58 2.40 -31.10
N LEU A 10 8.43 2.68 -30.10
CA LEU A 10 9.66 1.94 -29.87
C LEU A 10 9.35 0.51 -29.38
N PRO A 11 9.60 -0.54 -30.17
CA PRO A 11 9.14 -1.91 -29.86
C PRO A 11 9.90 -2.55 -28.69
N ARG A 12 11.02 -1.95 -28.26
CA ARG A 12 11.88 -2.47 -27.17
C ARG A 12 11.88 -1.57 -25.93
N LEU A 13 11.02 -0.54 -25.89
CA LEU A 13 10.95 0.34 -24.74
C LEU A 13 10.23 -0.38 -23.59
N THR A 14 10.99 -0.81 -22.58
CA THR A 14 10.48 -1.56 -21.43
C THR A 14 10.25 -0.70 -20.20
N SER A 15 10.94 0.43 -20.11
CA SER A 15 10.87 1.37 -18.99
C SER A 15 10.79 2.79 -19.51
N LEU A 16 9.90 3.59 -18.93
CA LEU A 16 9.68 4.97 -19.34
C LEU A 16 9.44 5.85 -18.12
N TYR A 17 10.13 6.98 -18.07
CA TYR A 17 9.88 8.06 -17.13
C TYR A 17 9.38 9.27 -17.90
N LEU A 18 8.22 9.80 -17.50
CA LEU A 18 7.63 10.99 -18.13
C LEU A 18 7.21 12.00 -17.06
N THR A 19 7.63 13.24 -17.27
CA THR A 19 6.93 14.40 -16.70
C THR A 19 5.91 14.87 -17.73
N LEU A 20 4.64 14.73 -17.40
CA LEU A 20 3.53 14.98 -18.31
C LEU A 20 3.33 16.50 -18.51
N PRO A 21 3.45 17.01 -19.74
CA PRO A 21 3.11 18.40 -20.05
C PRO A 21 1.59 18.58 -20.08
N ALA A 22 1.11 19.80 -19.88
CA ALA A 22 -0.33 20.07 -19.94
C ALA A 22 -0.89 19.81 -21.35
N GLY A 23 -1.85 18.89 -21.44
CA GLY A 23 -2.91 18.96 -22.46
C GLY A 23 -2.64 18.43 -23.89
N VAL A 24 -1.60 17.65 -24.17
CA VAL A 24 -1.42 17.05 -25.52
C VAL A 24 -0.85 15.62 -25.47
N TYR A 25 -1.68 14.63 -25.80
CA TYR A 25 -1.30 13.20 -25.92
C TYR A 25 -1.78 12.57 -27.24
N ALA A 26 -2.00 13.39 -28.27
CA ALA A 26 -2.43 12.91 -29.57
C ALA A 26 -1.40 11.93 -30.17
N GLY A 27 -1.88 10.85 -30.79
CA GLY A 27 -1.00 9.87 -31.44
C GLY A 27 -0.33 8.85 -30.51
N VAL A 28 -0.63 8.85 -29.20
CA VAL A 28 -0.14 7.86 -28.22
C VAL A 28 -1.07 6.63 -28.13
N GLU A 29 -2.12 6.59 -28.95
CA GLU A 29 -3.16 5.56 -28.94
C GLU A 29 -2.58 4.14 -29.11
N ASN A 30 -2.82 3.28 -28.12
CA ASN A 30 -2.29 1.90 -28.09
C ASN A 30 -0.77 1.82 -28.26
N GLY A 31 -0.05 2.88 -27.91
CA GLY A 31 1.40 2.91 -27.90
C GLY A 31 1.98 1.99 -26.83
N PHE A 32 3.32 1.88 -26.82
CA PHE A 32 4.07 1.20 -25.76
C PHE A 32 3.80 -0.31 -25.63
N PRO A 33 3.89 -1.11 -26.73
CA PRO A 33 3.55 -2.53 -26.71
C PRO A 33 4.39 -3.36 -25.72
N SER A 34 5.63 -2.95 -25.46
CA SER A 34 6.59 -3.67 -24.61
C SER A 34 6.83 -3.02 -23.24
N LEU A 35 6.06 -1.99 -22.88
CA LEU A 35 6.31 -1.21 -21.69
C LEU A 35 5.86 -1.94 -20.43
N THR A 36 6.85 -2.32 -19.62
CA THR A 36 6.63 -3.03 -18.36
C THR A 36 6.70 -2.12 -17.14
N LYS A 37 7.45 -1.02 -17.22
CA LYS A 37 7.65 -0.08 -16.12
C LYS A 37 7.35 1.34 -16.57
N LEU A 38 6.50 2.04 -15.83
CA LEU A 38 6.10 3.40 -16.15
C LEU A 38 6.17 4.26 -14.90
N TRP A 39 6.89 5.37 -14.99
CA TRP A 39 6.91 6.42 -14.00
C TRP A 39 6.28 7.68 -14.60
N LEU A 40 5.19 8.16 -13.99
CA LEU A 40 4.49 9.37 -14.38
C LEU A 40 4.59 10.41 -13.27
N SER A 41 5.00 11.62 -13.64
CA SER A 41 4.86 12.79 -12.78
C SER A 41 4.09 13.90 -13.49
N GLY A 42 3.14 14.53 -12.80
CA GLY A 42 2.30 15.57 -13.39
C GLY A 42 1.03 15.84 -12.60
N SER A 43 0.02 16.42 -13.25
CA SER A 43 -1.33 16.58 -12.68
C SER A 43 -2.09 15.25 -12.73
N THR A 44 -3.12 15.11 -11.88
CA THR A 44 -4.05 13.96 -11.94
C THR A 44 -4.80 13.94 -13.27
N PHE A 45 -5.21 15.12 -13.77
CA PHE A 45 -5.89 15.25 -15.06
C PHE A 45 -5.04 14.68 -16.20
N ASP A 46 -3.79 15.15 -16.33
CA ASP A 46 -2.85 14.70 -17.37
C ASP A 46 -2.57 13.21 -17.27
N THR A 47 -2.36 12.71 -16.05
CA THR A 47 -2.16 11.28 -15.79
C THR A 47 -3.36 10.46 -16.27
N ARG A 48 -4.58 10.92 -15.98
CA ARG A 48 -5.81 10.26 -16.41
C ARG A 48 -5.90 10.18 -17.92
N ILE A 49 -5.70 11.30 -18.62
CA ILE A 49 -5.77 11.34 -20.09
C ILE A 49 -4.68 10.45 -20.69
N PHE A 50 -3.44 10.54 -20.20
CA PHE A 50 -2.33 9.73 -20.69
C PHE A 50 -2.63 8.22 -20.55
N LEU A 51 -3.03 7.75 -19.36
CA LEU A 51 -3.33 6.34 -19.13
C LEU A 51 -4.52 5.85 -19.97
N ALA A 52 -5.54 6.68 -20.17
CA ALA A 52 -6.71 6.35 -20.98
C ALA A 52 -6.36 6.16 -22.47
N VAL A 53 -5.39 6.92 -22.99
CA VAL A 53 -4.94 6.88 -24.40
C VAL A 53 -3.87 5.80 -24.62
N ALA A 54 -2.85 5.76 -23.77
CA ALA A 54 -1.70 4.85 -23.93
C ALA A 54 -2.07 3.37 -23.73
N ARG A 55 -2.93 3.07 -22.74
CA ARG A 55 -3.41 1.71 -22.39
C ARG A 55 -2.32 0.60 -22.46
N PRO A 56 -1.19 0.74 -21.75
CA PRO A 56 -0.09 -0.23 -21.82
C PRO A 56 -0.51 -1.58 -21.23
N LYS A 57 -0.81 -2.58 -22.08
CA LYS A 57 -1.30 -3.91 -21.66
C LYS A 57 -0.23 -4.77 -20.96
N THR A 58 1.05 -4.45 -21.16
CA THR A 58 2.20 -5.18 -20.63
C THR A 58 2.73 -4.61 -19.32
N LEU A 59 2.07 -3.58 -18.78
CA LEU A 59 2.52 -2.84 -17.60
C LEU A 59 2.50 -3.73 -16.35
N ARG A 60 3.62 -3.72 -15.62
CA ARG A 60 3.84 -4.47 -14.38
C ARG A 60 4.12 -3.56 -13.21
N ASP A 61 4.88 -2.49 -13.45
CA ASP A 61 5.29 -1.55 -12.41
C ASP A 61 4.83 -0.14 -12.81
N LEU A 62 4.00 0.47 -11.97
CA LEU A 62 3.50 1.83 -12.19
C LEU A 62 3.79 2.70 -10.97
N PHE A 63 4.39 3.85 -11.23
CA PHE A 63 4.69 4.85 -10.21
C PHE A 63 4.04 6.16 -10.63
N LEU A 64 3.16 6.68 -9.78
CA LEU A 64 2.40 7.91 -10.00
C LEU A 64 2.81 8.93 -8.95
N HIS A 65 3.39 10.04 -9.39
CA HIS A 65 3.78 11.14 -8.52
C HIS A 65 3.04 12.42 -8.92
N TRP A 66 1.96 12.72 -8.19
CA TRP A 66 1.09 13.86 -8.48
C TRP A 66 1.51 15.12 -7.74
N LYS A 67 1.69 16.19 -8.51
CA LYS A 67 2.02 17.51 -7.98
C LYS A 67 0.75 18.27 -7.64
N SER A 68 0.79 19.07 -6.57
CA SER A 68 -0.31 19.97 -6.23
C SER A 68 -0.50 21.02 -7.33
N THR A 69 -1.68 21.05 -7.92
CA THR A 69 -2.08 22.07 -8.91
C THR A 69 -3.29 22.81 -8.37
N ALA A 70 -3.29 24.14 -8.47
CA ALA A 70 -4.33 24.99 -7.91
C ALA A 70 -5.73 24.82 -8.55
N ASP A 71 -5.83 24.14 -9.70
CA ASP A 71 -6.88 24.47 -10.66
C ASP A 71 -8.07 23.51 -10.77
N GLN A 72 -8.10 22.31 -10.20
CA GLN A 72 -9.26 21.39 -10.39
C GLN A 72 -9.48 20.47 -9.19
N SER A 73 -10.68 19.87 -9.11
CA SER A 73 -11.03 18.85 -8.11
C SER A 73 -10.24 17.56 -8.38
N PRO A 74 -9.17 17.27 -7.61
CA PRO A 74 -8.28 16.15 -7.91
C PRO A 74 -8.99 14.80 -7.72
N LEU A 75 -10.01 14.75 -6.87
CA LEU A 75 -10.67 13.49 -6.47
C LEU A 75 -11.36 12.78 -7.63
N ALA A 76 -12.02 13.52 -8.53
CA ALA A 76 -12.70 12.93 -9.68
C ALA A 76 -11.70 12.29 -10.65
N ASP A 77 -10.56 12.94 -10.88
CA ASP A 77 -9.50 12.38 -11.71
C ASP A 77 -8.85 11.17 -11.06
N ILE A 78 -8.62 11.21 -9.74
CA ILE A 78 -8.05 10.07 -8.99
C ILE A 78 -8.99 8.87 -9.05
N ALA A 79 -10.29 9.07 -8.80
CA ALA A 79 -11.29 8.02 -8.93
C ALA A 79 -11.28 7.40 -10.34
N ALA A 80 -11.20 8.23 -11.37
CA ALA A 80 -11.11 7.75 -12.74
C ALA A 80 -9.79 7.03 -13.02
N ILE A 81 -8.67 7.48 -12.46
CA ILE A 81 -7.37 6.80 -12.58
C ILE A 81 -7.45 5.42 -11.91
N THR A 82 -7.90 5.30 -10.66
CA THR A 82 -7.95 3.99 -9.97
C THR A 82 -8.88 3.01 -10.68
N HIS A 83 -10.00 3.49 -11.25
CA HIS A 83 -10.82 2.69 -12.16
C HIS A 83 -10.07 2.25 -13.42
N LEU A 84 -9.32 3.13 -14.09
CA LEU A 84 -8.47 2.74 -15.22
C LEU A 84 -7.41 1.71 -14.79
N LEU A 85 -6.85 1.85 -13.58
CA LEU A 85 -5.81 0.95 -13.08
C LEU A 85 -6.31 -0.49 -12.96
N SER A 86 -7.57 -0.69 -12.56
CA SER A 86 -8.21 -2.01 -12.50
C SER A 86 -8.17 -2.80 -13.82
N SER A 87 -7.98 -2.10 -14.95
CA SER A 87 -7.88 -2.71 -16.28
C SER A 87 -6.48 -3.20 -16.67
N PHE A 88 -5.48 -3.06 -15.79
CA PHE A 88 -4.11 -3.56 -16.01
C PHE A 88 -3.89 -4.93 -15.30
N PRO A 89 -4.24 -6.06 -15.93
CA PRO A 89 -4.26 -7.38 -15.28
C PRO A 89 -2.85 -7.91 -14.93
N LEU A 90 -1.79 -7.29 -15.46
CA LEU A 90 -0.41 -7.68 -15.24
C LEU A 90 0.30 -6.83 -14.18
N LEU A 91 -0.39 -5.84 -13.61
CA LEU A 91 0.20 -4.94 -12.62
C LEU A 91 0.57 -5.72 -11.35
N ARG A 92 1.82 -5.55 -10.91
CA ARG A 92 2.44 -6.19 -9.75
C ARG A 92 2.94 -5.17 -8.74
N SER A 93 3.41 -4.02 -9.20
CA SER A 93 3.86 -2.92 -8.35
C SER A 93 3.08 -1.67 -8.68
N LEU A 94 2.49 -1.06 -7.67
CA LEU A 94 1.79 0.22 -7.78
C LEU A 94 2.26 1.15 -6.66
N ASP A 95 2.73 2.33 -7.04
CA ASP A 95 3.08 3.39 -6.11
C ASP A 95 2.27 4.64 -6.49
N ILE A 96 1.45 5.12 -5.56
CA ILE A 96 0.64 6.32 -5.71
C ILE A 96 1.05 7.29 -4.62
N ASN A 97 1.78 8.32 -5.04
CA ASN A 97 2.20 9.41 -4.18
C ASN A 97 1.53 10.72 -4.60
N GLY A 98 0.62 11.21 -3.76
CA GLY A 98 -0.12 12.44 -3.99
C GLY A 98 0.23 13.51 -2.95
N GLU A 99 1.33 14.24 -3.14
CA GLU A 99 1.64 15.41 -2.30
C GLU A 99 0.50 16.44 -2.32
N ALA A 100 -0.19 16.54 -3.46
CA ALA A 100 -1.38 17.36 -3.66
C ALA A 100 -2.50 17.10 -2.64
N LEU A 101 -2.56 15.89 -2.07
CA LEU A 101 -3.70 15.43 -1.29
C LEU A 101 -3.55 15.64 0.21
N LEU A 102 -2.35 16.05 0.66
CA LEU A 102 -2.13 16.58 2.00
C LEU A 102 -2.91 17.89 2.24
N SER A 103 -3.38 18.54 1.16
CA SER A 103 -4.20 19.75 1.20
C SER A 103 -5.68 19.50 0.92
N LEU A 104 -6.15 18.24 0.94
CA LEU A 104 -7.57 17.93 0.70
C LEU A 104 -8.46 18.68 1.71
N PRO A 105 -9.66 19.12 1.30
CA PRO A 105 -10.60 19.76 2.19
C PRO A 105 -10.84 18.90 3.44
N THR A 106 -10.72 19.50 4.62
CA THR A 106 -11.18 18.87 5.86
C THR A 106 -12.67 18.55 5.72
N GLY A 107 -13.04 17.27 5.81
CA GLY A 107 -14.43 16.82 5.74
C GLY A 107 -14.82 15.99 4.51
N LEU A 108 -13.87 15.41 3.79
CA LEU A 108 -14.21 14.34 2.85
C LEU A 108 -14.87 13.17 3.57
N ASP A 109 -15.94 12.66 2.98
CA ASP A 109 -16.66 11.51 3.49
C ASP A 109 -15.79 10.24 3.36
N GLU A 110 -15.79 9.40 4.39
CA GLU A 110 -15.01 8.17 4.42
C GLU A 110 -15.39 7.24 3.26
N GLN A 111 -16.66 7.25 2.86
CA GLN A 111 -17.14 6.44 1.75
C GLN A 111 -16.59 6.93 0.40
N GLN A 112 -16.38 8.23 0.23
CA GLN A 112 -15.79 8.80 -0.99
C GLN A 112 -14.30 8.44 -1.11
N LEU A 113 -13.54 8.51 -0.01
CA LEU A 113 -12.14 8.07 -0.01
C LEU A 113 -12.04 6.57 -0.30
N TRP A 114 -12.93 5.78 0.30
CA TRP A 114 -12.97 4.35 0.02
C TRP A 114 -13.33 4.02 -1.43
N SER A 115 -14.29 4.72 -2.05
CA SER A 115 -14.69 4.45 -3.44
C SER A 115 -13.59 4.78 -4.45
N ILE A 116 -12.66 5.67 -4.11
CA ILE A 116 -11.46 5.92 -4.91
C ILE A 116 -10.50 4.73 -4.83
N PHE A 117 -10.33 4.15 -3.64
CA PHE A 117 -9.39 3.05 -3.41
C PHE A 117 -9.92 1.68 -3.88
N GLU A 118 -11.21 1.43 -3.69
CA GLU A 118 -11.88 0.14 -3.93
C GLU A 118 -11.59 -0.50 -5.31
N PRO A 119 -11.54 0.24 -6.45
CA PRO A 119 -11.20 -0.34 -7.75
C PRO A 119 -9.83 -1.04 -7.80
N LEU A 120 -8.88 -0.64 -6.93
CA LEU A 120 -7.55 -1.27 -6.86
C LEU A 120 -7.61 -2.69 -6.31
N LEU A 121 -8.70 -3.07 -5.62
CA LEU A 121 -8.91 -4.43 -5.12
C LEU A 121 -9.08 -5.45 -6.26
N GLU A 122 -9.30 -5.02 -7.50
CA GLU A 122 -9.35 -5.90 -8.67
C GLU A 122 -7.97 -6.35 -9.16
N LEU A 123 -6.89 -5.74 -8.67
CA LEU A 123 -5.51 -6.06 -9.03
C LEU A 123 -5.02 -7.35 -8.34
N LYS A 124 -5.55 -8.51 -8.73
CA LYS A 124 -5.26 -9.82 -8.05
C LYS A 124 -3.80 -10.29 -8.12
N ARG A 125 -2.96 -9.64 -8.93
CA ARG A 125 -1.53 -9.95 -9.09
C ARG A 125 -0.61 -8.96 -8.38
N LEU A 126 -1.17 -8.04 -7.60
CA LEU A 126 -0.40 -7.04 -6.88
C LEU A 126 0.51 -7.73 -5.85
N GLU A 127 1.80 -7.42 -5.94
CA GLU A 127 2.87 -7.87 -5.05
C GLU A 127 3.34 -6.70 -4.16
N HIS A 128 3.33 -5.47 -4.68
CA HIS A 128 3.78 -4.27 -3.96
C HIS A 128 2.76 -3.14 -4.15
N LEU A 129 2.31 -2.54 -3.04
CA LEU A 129 1.47 -1.35 -3.05
C LEU A 129 2.01 -0.30 -2.09
N SER A 130 2.25 0.90 -2.61
CA SER A 130 2.43 2.13 -1.84
C SER A 130 1.28 3.07 -2.17
N TYR A 131 0.49 3.45 -1.17
CA TYR A 131 -0.67 4.34 -1.34
C TYR A 131 -0.63 5.45 -0.29
N ASN A 132 -0.07 6.59 -0.70
CA ASN A 132 0.08 7.77 0.14
C ASN A 132 -1.10 8.74 -0.05
N ILE A 133 -2.32 8.22 0.08
CA ILE A 133 -3.55 9.01 0.08
C ILE A 133 -4.36 8.61 1.31
N PRO A 134 -4.91 9.58 2.07
CA PRO A 134 -5.92 9.37 3.08
C PRO A 134 -6.89 8.21 2.82
N LEU A 135 -6.81 7.15 3.63
CA LEU A 135 -7.69 5.99 3.52
C LEU A 135 -8.34 5.67 4.88
N PRO A 136 -9.68 5.77 5.00
CA PRO A 136 -10.38 5.38 6.22
C PRO A 136 -10.42 3.87 6.34
N LEU A 137 -9.67 3.34 7.30
CA LEU A 137 -9.49 1.91 7.52
C LEU A 137 -10.29 1.43 8.74
N SER A 138 -10.97 0.29 8.58
CA SER A 138 -11.69 -0.46 9.60
C SER A 138 -11.37 -1.94 9.42
N ASP A 139 -11.62 -2.78 10.44
CA ASP A 139 -11.33 -4.22 10.37
C ASP A 139 -11.98 -4.91 9.16
N GLN A 140 -13.21 -4.51 8.81
CA GLN A 140 -13.89 -5.02 7.62
C GLN A 140 -13.16 -4.63 6.32
N LYS A 141 -12.70 -3.39 6.21
CA LYS A 141 -11.94 -2.92 5.04
C LYS A 141 -10.56 -3.60 4.99
N THR A 142 -9.91 -3.81 6.13
CA THR A 142 -8.68 -4.59 6.26
C THR A 142 -8.85 -6.02 5.73
N ALA A 143 -9.94 -6.69 6.13
CA ALA A 143 -10.26 -8.03 5.62
C ALA A 143 -10.43 -8.04 4.10
N ARG A 144 -11.13 -7.04 3.54
CA ARG A 144 -11.31 -6.92 2.08
C ARG A 144 -9.98 -6.70 1.35
N ILE A 145 -9.10 -5.85 1.89
CA ILE A 145 -7.76 -5.59 1.36
C ILE A 145 -6.93 -6.89 1.34
N ALA A 146 -6.83 -7.58 2.48
CA ALA A 146 -6.04 -8.80 2.59
C ALA A 146 -6.55 -9.91 1.64
N CYS A 147 -7.87 -10.08 1.54
CA CYS A 147 -8.48 -11.05 0.63
C CYS A 147 -8.27 -10.71 -0.86
N ALA A 148 -8.17 -9.43 -1.21
CA ALA A 148 -8.03 -8.99 -2.59
C ALA A 148 -6.65 -9.30 -3.19
N TRP A 149 -5.60 -9.29 -2.37
CA TRP A 149 -4.20 -9.39 -2.81
C TRP A 149 -3.45 -10.55 -2.13
N PRO A 150 -3.75 -11.81 -2.50
CA PRO A 150 -3.12 -12.97 -1.86
C PRO A 150 -1.63 -13.15 -2.17
N ARG A 151 -1.09 -12.38 -3.12
CA ARG A 151 0.33 -12.40 -3.53
C ARG A 151 1.12 -11.20 -3.01
N LEU A 152 0.52 -10.42 -2.12
CA LEU A 152 1.12 -9.21 -1.57
C LEU A 152 2.36 -9.55 -0.76
N LYS A 153 3.46 -8.84 -1.05
CA LYS A 153 4.77 -8.93 -0.38
C LYS A 153 5.04 -7.66 0.42
N GLU A 154 4.66 -6.51 -0.11
CA GLU A 154 4.86 -5.23 0.53
C GLU A 154 3.59 -4.38 0.42
N LEU A 155 3.16 -3.85 1.55
CA LEU A 155 2.04 -2.92 1.65
C LEU A 155 2.44 -1.72 2.47
N ASP A 156 2.30 -0.53 1.89
CA ASP A 156 2.47 0.74 2.56
C ASP A 156 1.19 1.58 2.35
N LEU A 157 0.41 1.73 3.42
CA LEU A 157 -0.78 2.56 3.46
C LEU A 157 -0.58 3.70 4.45
N TYR A 158 -0.73 4.93 3.97
CA TYR A 158 -0.66 6.11 4.83
C TYR A 158 -2.02 6.41 5.48
N GLU A 159 -2.00 6.80 6.75
CA GLU A 159 -3.22 7.10 7.50
C GLU A 159 -3.72 8.52 7.26
N SER A 160 -5.03 8.66 7.06
CA SER A 160 -5.77 9.87 7.41
C SER A 160 -6.19 9.81 8.87
N ALA A 161 -5.91 10.88 9.63
CA ALA A 161 -6.25 10.98 11.06
C ALA A 161 -7.55 10.27 11.44
N GLY A 162 -7.47 9.17 12.20
CA GLY A 162 -8.63 8.49 12.75
C GLY A 162 -8.84 7.03 12.33
N ALA A 163 -7.79 6.32 11.87
CA ALA A 163 -7.86 4.89 11.54
C ALA A 163 -8.57 4.11 12.64
N GLN A 164 -9.45 3.19 12.25
CA GLN A 164 -10.25 2.40 13.16
C GLN A 164 -9.85 0.93 13.19
N SER A 165 -8.85 0.54 12.40
CA SER A 165 -8.35 -0.83 12.37
C SER A 165 -7.71 -1.21 13.70
N SER A 166 -8.19 -2.29 14.29
CA SER A 166 -7.63 -2.91 15.48
C SER A 166 -6.32 -3.63 15.17
N LEU A 167 -5.52 -3.95 16.19
CA LEU A 167 -4.35 -4.82 16.03
C LEU A 167 -4.76 -6.23 15.58
N GLU A 168 -5.92 -6.70 16.03
CA GLU A 168 -6.49 -7.99 15.67
C GLU A 168 -6.81 -8.10 14.17
N SER A 169 -7.12 -6.98 13.50
CA SER A 169 -7.35 -6.94 12.06
C SER A 169 -6.17 -7.45 11.23
N LEU A 170 -4.95 -7.38 11.77
CA LEU A 170 -3.74 -7.87 11.11
C LEU A 170 -3.75 -9.39 10.86
N VAL A 171 -4.59 -10.15 11.58
CA VAL A 171 -4.80 -11.58 11.34
C VAL A 171 -5.30 -11.85 9.91
N HIS A 172 -6.01 -10.90 9.30
CA HIS A 172 -6.45 -11.04 7.91
C HIS A 172 -5.27 -11.11 6.95
N PHE A 173 -4.24 -10.27 7.13
CA PHE A 173 -3.02 -10.35 6.33
C PHE A 173 -2.29 -11.68 6.56
N ALA A 174 -2.18 -12.13 7.82
CA ALA A 174 -1.54 -13.40 8.14
C ALA A 174 -2.22 -14.61 7.46
N ARG A 175 -3.55 -14.57 7.31
CA ARG A 175 -4.32 -15.63 6.64
C ARG A 175 -4.30 -15.56 5.13
N HIS A 176 -4.44 -14.35 4.57
CA HIS A 176 -4.72 -14.19 3.15
C HIS A 176 -3.49 -13.80 2.33
N CYS A 177 -2.43 -13.27 2.95
CA CYS A 177 -1.21 -12.79 2.29
C CYS A 177 0.04 -13.55 2.80
N PRO A 178 0.17 -14.86 2.56
CA PRO A 178 1.25 -15.69 3.15
C PRO A 178 2.67 -15.26 2.76
N ASP A 179 2.80 -14.57 1.63
CA ASP A 179 4.07 -14.05 1.11
C ASP A 179 4.40 -12.63 1.60
N LEU A 180 3.59 -12.03 2.48
CA LEU A 180 3.79 -10.66 2.94
C LEU A 180 5.05 -10.56 3.82
N GLU A 181 6.00 -9.71 3.42
CA GLU A 181 7.31 -9.52 4.04
C GLU A 181 7.42 -8.18 4.78
N SER A 182 6.80 -7.13 4.25
CA SER A 182 6.76 -5.79 4.82
C SER A 182 5.34 -5.25 4.87
N LEU A 183 4.93 -4.73 6.03
CA LEU A 183 3.62 -4.15 6.25
C LEU A 183 3.76 -2.82 6.99
N HIS A 184 3.51 -1.73 6.30
CA HIS A 184 3.29 -0.42 6.89
C HIS A 184 1.80 -0.11 6.81
N TYR A 185 1.12 -0.20 7.96
CA TYR A 185 -0.34 -0.19 8.03
C TYR A 185 -0.80 0.44 9.34
N PRO A 186 -1.76 1.39 9.29
CA PRO A 186 -2.20 2.08 10.48
C PRO A 186 -3.11 1.24 11.35
N ILE A 187 -2.82 1.22 12.65
CA ILE A 187 -3.57 0.47 13.66
C ILE A 187 -3.82 1.30 14.91
N LYS A 188 -4.90 0.97 15.63
CA LYS A 188 -5.14 1.40 17.00
C LYS A 188 -4.55 0.38 17.98
N ALA A 189 -3.44 0.74 18.61
CA ALA A 189 -2.74 0.01 19.66
C ALA A 189 -3.35 0.19 21.07
N ARG A 190 -4.30 1.11 21.26
CA ARG A 190 -4.95 1.38 22.57
C ARG A 190 -5.87 0.27 23.10
N THR A 191 -6.46 -0.54 22.23
CA THR A 191 -7.63 -1.37 22.57
C THR A 191 -7.35 -2.87 22.57
N ILE A 192 -6.17 -3.30 23.01
CA ILE A 192 -5.94 -4.74 23.14
C ILE A 192 -6.79 -5.29 24.28
N SER A 193 -7.79 -6.09 23.92
CA SER A 193 -8.57 -6.83 24.90
C SER A 193 -7.76 -8.05 25.35
N PRO A 194 -7.46 -8.21 26.65
CA PRO A 194 -6.64 -9.32 27.16
C PRO A 194 -7.25 -10.72 26.93
N SER A 195 -8.51 -10.79 26.49
CA SER A 195 -9.27 -12.01 26.25
C SER A 195 -9.17 -12.55 24.81
N THR A 196 -8.61 -11.80 23.86
CA THR A 196 -8.47 -12.29 22.49
C THR A 196 -7.18 -13.12 22.36
N ILE A 197 -7.22 -14.36 22.85
CA ILE A 197 -6.17 -15.33 22.52
C ILE A 197 -6.29 -15.62 21.03
N ILE A 198 -5.44 -14.97 20.23
CA ILE A 198 -5.31 -15.29 18.82
C ILE A 198 -4.63 -16.66 18.78
N ALA A 199 -5.37 -17.68 18.35
CA ALA A 199 -4.79 -19.00 18.13
C ALA A 199 -3.57 -18.82 17.22
N PRO A 200 -2.37 -19.25 17.64
CA PRO A 200 -1.16 -19.03 16.88
C PRO A 200 -1.35 -19.61 15.47
N THR A 201 -1.00 -18.82 14.47
CA THR A 201 -0.96 -19.32 13.10
C THR A 201 0.15 -20.38 13.07
N LEU A 202 -0.25 -21.66 12.91
CA LEU A 202 0.68 -22.79 12.87
C LEU A 202 1.66 -22.72 11.69
N SER A 203 1.41 -21.83 10.72
CA SER A 203 2.26 -21.62 9.55
C SER A 203 3.22 -20.45 9.78
N PRO A 204 4.53 -20.62 9.51
CA PRO A 204 5.50 -19.53 9.62
C PRO A 204 5.24 -18.48 8.53
N HIS A 205 4.52 -17.42 8.91
CA HIS A 205 4.28 -16.26 8.05
C HIS A 205 5.59 -15.52 7.71
N ARG A 206 5.69 -14.91 6.52
CA ARG A 206 6.95 -14.28 6.05
C ARG A 206 7.21 -12.87 6.54
N LEU A 207 6.24 -12.24 7.21
CA LEU A 207 6.36 -10.84 7.64
C LEU A 207 7.56 -10.64 8.56
N ARG A 208 8.45 -9.71 8.19
CA ARG A 208 9.66 -9.35 8.92
C ARG A 208 9.62 -7.93 9.45
N VAL A 209 8.94 -7.04 8.73
CA VAL A 209 8.92 -5.60 9.00
C VAL A 209 7.47 -5.16 9.19
N PHE A 210 7.18 -4.59 10.36
CA PHE A 210 5.93 -3.91 10.64
C PHE A 210 6.19 -2.43 10.90
N GLY A 211 5.36 -1.57 10.33
CA GLY A 211 5.32 -0.14 10.60
C GLY A 211 3.87 0.30 10.83
N THR A 212 3.68 1.32 11.65
CA THR A 212 2.43 2.07 11.72
C THR A 212 2.75 3.55 11.93
N GLU A 213 1.89 4.41 11.42
CA GLU A 213 1.91 5.85 11.72
C GLU A 213 0.68 6.23 12.56
N GLY A 214 0.55 7.51 12.91
CA GLY A 214 -0.64 8.05 13.60
C GLY A 214 -0.63 7.94 15.12
N GLU A 215 -0.36 6.76 15.69
CA GLU A 215 -0.48 6.56 17.13
C GLU A 215 0.85 6.68 17.90
N THR A 216 0.93 7.69 18.77
CA THR A 216 2.12 7.96 19.60
C THR A 216 2.13 7.22 20.94
N ASP A 217 0.96 6.75 21.38
CA ASP A 217 0.74 6.32 22.76
C ASP A 217 0.39 4.82 22.84
N VAL A 218 1.42 3.99 22.86
CA VAL A 218 1.25 2.56 23.10
C VAL A 218 1.11 2.32 24.61
N MET A 219 -0.14 2.21 25.07
CA MET A 219 -0.45 2.02 26.49
C MET A 219 0.07 0.70 27.07
N ASN A 220 0.16 -0.37 26.26
CA ASN A 220 0.59 -1.69 26.70
C ASN A 220 1.55 -2.33 25.67
N ALA A 221 2.79 -1.85 25.66
CA ALA A 221 3.82 -2.36 24.75
C ALA A 221 4.05 -3.89 24.86
N PRO A 222 4.03 -4.53 26.05
CA PRO A 222 4.12 -5.99 26.15
C PRO A 222 2.98 -6.71 25.42
N ALA A 223 1.74 -6.25 25.56
CA ALA A 223 0.60 -6.86 24.88
C ALA A 223 0.71 -6.71 23.35
N VAL A 224 1.05 -5.50 22.85
CA VAL A 224 1.26 -5.28 21.41
C VAL A 224 2.35 -6.19 20.86
N ALA A 225 3.49 -6.27 21.54
CA ALA A 225 4.63 -7.10 21.12
C ALA A 225 4.24 -8.59 21.08
N LEU A 226 3.52 -9.07 22.09
CA LEU A 226 3.04 -10.45 22.14
C LEU A 226 2.05 -10.75 21.00
N SER A 227 1.06 -9.88 20.78
CA SER A 227 0.10 -10.03 19.69
C SER A 227 0.79 -10.03 18.32
N LEU A 228 1.71 -9.09 18.05
CA LEU A 228 2.48 -9.07 16.80
C LEU A 228 3.29 -10.35 16.62
N TYR A 229 3.95 -10.84 17.68
CA TYR A 229 4.72 -12.09 17.63
C TYR A 229 3.84 -13.33 17.40
N GLN A 230 2.64 -13.36 17.99
CA GLN A 230 1.67 -14.44 17.78
C GLN A 230 1.09 -14.47 16.36
N ILE A 231 0.81 -13.30 15.78
CA ILE A 231 0.29 -13.17 14.42
C ILE A 231 1.41 -13.44 13.39
N PHE A 232 2.60 -12.91 13.64
CA PHE A 232 3.75 -12.93 12.74
C PHE A 232 5.02 -13.42 13.46
N PRO A 233 5.20 -14.75 13.62
CA PRO A 233 6.32 -15.31 14.39
C PRO A 233 7.72 -14.96 13.85
N ASN A 234 7.82 -14.55 12.58
CA ASN A 234 9.08 -14.16 11.94
C ASN A 234 9.34 -12.66 11.91
N ILE A 235 8.53 -11.86 12.61
CA ILE A 235 8.75 -10.43 12.74
C ILE A 235 10.14 -10.17 13.34
N THR A 236 10.87 -9.24 12.74
CA THR A 236 12.22 -8.83 13.17
C THR A 236 12.28 -7.37 13.58
N TYR A 237 11.38 -6.57 12.99
CA TYR A 237 11.35 -5.14 13.19
C TYR A 237 9.91 -4.64 13.22
N ALA A 238 9.61 -3.79 14.20
CA ALA A 238 8.35 -3.10 14.41
C ALA A 238 8.65 -1.64 14.75
N ARG A 239 8.04 -0.70 14.03
CA ARG A 239 8.16 0.74 14.29
C ARG A 239 6.81 1.43 14.33
N GLY A 240 6.77 2.55 15.05
CA GLY A 240 5.68 3.51 15.00
C GLY A 240 6.02 4.80 15.73
N ALA A 241 5.05 5.69 15.87
CA ALA A 241 5.28 7.00 16.48
C ALA A 241 5.43 6.90 18.02
N GLY A 242 6.34 7.67 18.60
CA GLY A 242 6.51 7.73 20.06
C GLY A 242 7.36 6.62 20.70
N ASP A 243 7.60 6.75 22.01
CA ASP A 243 8.51 5.87 22.76
C ASP A 243 7.93 4.47 23.02
N GLY A 244 6.59 4.34 23.00
CA GLY A 244 5.91 3.06 23.18
C GLY A 244 6.35 2.01 22.17
N TRP A 245 6.52 2.38 20.90
CA TRP A 245 7.01 1.49 19.83
C TRP A 245 8.47 1.07 20.00
N ARG A 246 9.32 1.93 20.61
CA ARG A 246 10.70 1.53 20.96
C ARG A 246 10.69 0.42 22.02
N MET A 247 9.75 0.47 22.96
CA MET A 247 9.56 -0.61 23.94
C MET A 247 9.04 -1.89 23.27
N VAL A 248 8.05 -1.78 22.36
CA VAL A 248 7.57 -2.93 21.56
C VAL A 248 8.73 -3.63 20.85
N GLN A 249 9.59 -2.87 20.15
CA GLN A 249 10.76 -3.44 19.46
C GLN A 249 11.72 -4.13 20.43
N ARG A 250 11.97 -3.56 21.61
CA ARG A 250 12.84 -4.17 22.63
C ARG A 250 12.31 -5.53 23.10
N ILE A 251 10.99 -5.63 23.31
CA ILE A 251 10.34 -6.88 23.74
C ILE A 251 10.38 -7.91 22.61
N LEU A 252 10.10 -7.51 21.36
CA LEU A 252 10.25 -8.40 20.20
C LEU A 252 11.67 -8.94 20.06
N ASN A 253 12.69 -8.10 20.25
CA ASN A 253 14.10 -8.55 20.25
C ASN A 253 14.35 -9.64 21.30
N ALA A 254 13.76 -9.52 22.49
CA ALA A 254 13.86 -10.54 23.54
C ALA A 254 13.19 -11.86 23.10
N PHE A 255 11.98 -11.83 22.53
CA PHE A 255 11.32 -13.03 22.00
C PHE A 255 12.14 -13.70 20.88
N ILE A 256 12.69 -12.92 19.95
CA ILE A 256 13.53 -13.42 18.86
C ILE A 256 14.79 -14.08 19.42
N PHE A 257 15.41 -13.47 20.44
CA PHE A 257 16.60 -14.02 21.09
C PHE A 257 16.30 -15.36 21.77
N LEU A 258 15.23 -15.44 22.57
CA LEU A 258 14.82 -16.67 23.25
C LEU A 258 14.55 -17.81 22.24
N ARG A 259 13.80 -17.52 21.16
CA ARG A 259 13.54 -18.51 20.10
C ARG A 259 14.82 -19.02 19.43
N LYS A 260 15.83 -18.18 19.27
CA LYS A 260 17.13 -18.60 18.70
C LYS A 260 17.89 -19.53 19.63
N GLN A 261 17.78 -19.32 20.95
CA GLN A 261 18.38 -20.22 21.92
C GLN A 261 17.71 -21.59 21.88
N ASP A 262 16.38 -21.65 21.87
CA ASP A 262 15.66 -22.93 21.82
C ASP A 262 16.06 -23.80 20.62
N ARG A 263 16.20 -23.19 19.43
CA ARG A 263 16.64 -23.91 18.23
C ARG A 263 18.07 -24.45 18.31
N SER A 264 18.97 -23.77 19.04
CA SER A 264 20.35 -24.22 19.20
C SER A 264 20.50 -25.44 20.12
N PHE A 265 19.47 -25.81 20.87
CA PHE A 265 19.45 -27.01 21.70
C PHE A 265 18.85 -28.23 20.98
N GLU A 266 18.24 -28.04 19.81
CA GLU A 266 17.61 -29.11 19.01
C GLU A 266 18.52 -29.64 17.89
N GLU A 267 19.67 -28.99 17.62
CA GLU A 267 20.71 -29.40 16.65
C GLU A 267 21.89 -30.10 17.34
#